data_AF-A0A7C0XCK9-F1
#
_entry.id   AF-A0A7C0XCK9-F1
#
_cell.length_a   1.000
_cell.length_b   1.000
_cell.length_c   1.000
_cell.angle_alpha   90.00
_cell.angle_beta   90.00
_cell.angle_gamma   90.00
#
_symmetry.space_group_name_H-M   'P 1'
#
loop_
_entity.id
_entity.type
_entity.pdbx_description
1 polymer ?
#
loop_
_entity_poly.entity_id
_entity_poly.type
_entity_poly.pdbx_seq_one_letter_code
_entity_poly.pdbx_strand_id
1 'polypeptide(L)'
;MNTALRPMGVDLNLRLTIIIPPILQLLIFGYAATYDLERVRFAVYDEECSYVSRDLISRFSGSPTFQLVSQITRDEQIAPLIDNKSVLLIMRIGPRFSRDLLTGRGTNLQVIIDGRNSNTALIVLNYVRTILTDFNMDWIARHNLPNPPANLHIRSWYNENLESRWFIVPGIVGILTLVVTMVVTALSVAREREQGTFDQLLVTPLRPFELLLGKALPGFIIGIAEATLIIVIAIFWFDIPLRGNLLALYIGLIMFLLSAIGVGLMISSNL
;
A
#
# COMPACT_ATOMS: atom_id res chain seq x y z
N MET A 1 -3.56 -45.74 -43.71
CA MET A 1 -4.26 -45.59 -42.43
C MET A 1 -3.25 -45.89 -41.33
N ASN A 2 -3.14 -45.02 -40.31
CA ASN A 2 -2.13 -44.98 -39.23
C ASN A 2 -0.77 -44.33 -39.56
N THR A 3 -0.72 -43.00 -39.46
CA THR A 3 0.44 -42.29 -38.92
C THR A 3 0.06 -41.71 -37.57
N ALA A 4 0.85 -42.09 -36.57
CA ALA A 4 0.67 -41.95 -35.15
C ALA A 4 0.27 -40.54 -34.68
N LEU A 5 -0.77 -40.50 -33.84
CA LEU A 5 -0.98 -39.49 -32.83
C LEU A 5 0.26 -39.48 -31.91
N ARG A 6 1.20 -38.56 -32.15
CA ARG A 6 2.22 -38.21 -31.15
C ARG A 6 1.49 -37.54 -29.98
N PRO A 7 1.46 -38.12 -28.77
CA PRO A 7 0.93 -37.39 -27.63
C PRO A 7 1.80 -36.16 -27.40
N MET A 8 1.11 -35.05 -27.22
CA MET A 8 1.60 -33.71 -26.89
C MET A 8 2.42 -33.77 -25.59
N GLY A 9 3.66 -34.23 -25.69
CA GLY A 9 4.68 -34.11 -24.66
C GLY A 9 5.09 -32.66 -24.57
N VAL A 10 4.19 -31.82 -24.04
CA VAL A 10 4.54 -30.47 -23.60
C VAL A 10 5.70 -30.63 -22.64
N ASP A 11 6.88 -30.17 -23.04
CA ASP A 11 8.15 -30.37 -22.37
C ASP A 11 8.01 -30.25 -20.85
N LEU A 12 8.56 -31.21 -20.10
CA LEU A 12 8.51 -31.21 -18.63
C LEU A 12 8.97 -29.86 -18.07
N ASN A 13 9.96 -29.24 -18.70
CA ASN A 13 10.47 -27.91 -18.38
C ASN A 13 9.44 -26.80 -18.60
N LEU A 14 8.62 -26.87 -19.66
CA LEU A 14 7.55 -25.91 -19.91
C LEU A 14 6.42 -26.05 -18.87
N ARG A 15 6.05 -27.30 -18.52
CA ARG A 15 5.04 -27.56 -17.48
C ARG A 15 5.50 -27.07 -16.11
N LEU A 16 6.74 -27.31 -15.75
CA LEU A 16 7.34 -26.82 -14.50
C LEU A 16 7.40 -25.29 -14.50
N THR A 17 7.76 -24.65 -15.62
CA THR A 17 7.82 -23.18 -15.74
C THR A 17 6.45 -22.51 -15.63
N ILE A 18 5.36 -23.17 -16.05
CA ILE A 18 4.00 -22.61 -15.96
C ILE A 18 3.38 -22.87 -14.58
N ILE A 19 3.69 -24.00 -13.93
CA ILE A 19 3.02 -24.42 -12.68
C ILE A 19 3.76 -23.94 -11.43
N ILE A 20 5.11 -23.95 -11.43
CA ILE A 20 5.89 -23.60 -10.24
C ILE A 20 5.72 -22.13 -9.85
N PRO A 21 5.83 -21.14 -10.76
CA PRO A 21 5.75 -19.73 -10.36
C PRO A 21 4.41 -19.35 -9.73
N PRO A 22 3.23 -19.74 -10.26
CA PRO A 22 1.95 -19.44 -9.61
C PRO A 22 1.79 -20.09 -8.23
N ILE A 23 2.26 -21.33 -8.05
CA ILE A 23 2.20 -21.99 -6.72
C ILE A 23 3.14 -21.30 -5.74
N LEU A 24 4.36 -20.97 -6.19
CA LEU A 24 5.33 -20.26 -5.37
C LEU A 24 4.84 -18.85 -5.04
N GLN A 25 4.22 -18.14 -5.99
CA GLN A 25 3.54 -16.87 -5.78
C GLN A 25 2.38 -17.01 -4.80
N LEU A 26 1.55 -18.05 -4.93
CA LEU A 26 0.45 -18.32 -4.00
C LEU A 26 0.95 -18.62 -2.60
N LEU A 27 2.05 -19.35 -2.45
CA LEU A 27 2.66 -19.61 -1.14
C LEU A 27 3.26 -18.33 -0.57
N ILE A 28 4.07 -17.60 -1.36
CA ILE A 28 4.69 -16.34 -0.92
C ILE A 28 3.60 -15.35 -0.54
N PHE A 29 2.61 -15.10 -1.41
CA PHE A 29 1.52 -14.17 -1.10
C PHE A 29 0.56 -14.74 -0.06
N GLY A 30 0.31 -16.05 0.00
CA GLY A 30 -0.56 -16.64 1.02
C GLY A 30 0.01 -16.52 2.42
N TYR A 31 1.34 -16.67 2.57
CA TYR A 31 2.04 -16.49 3.84
C TYR A 31 2.44 -15.03 4.12
N ALA A 32 2.70 -14.22 3.09
CA ALA A 32 3.08 -12.80 3.23
C ALA A 32 1.87 -11.84 3.26
N ALA A 33 0.71 -12.25 2.73
CA ALA A 33 -0.54 -11.49 2.74
C ALA A 33 -1.46 -11.88 3.90
N THR A 34 -0.90 -12.42 4.99
CA THR A 34 -1.62 -12.42 6.25
C THR A 34 -1.73 -10.98 6.71
N TYR A 35 -2.86 -10.35 6.42
CA TYR A 35 -3.24 -9.02 6.91
C TYR A 35 -3.67 -9.05 8.39
N ASP A 36 -3.22 -10.04 9.16
CA ASP A 36 -3.31 -9.96 10.60
C ASP A 36 -2.34 -8.86 11.04
N LEU A 37 -2.91 -7.72 11.41
CA LEU A 37 -2.20 -6.59 11.98
C LEU A 37 -1.70 -6.95 13.39
N GLU A 38 -0.80 -7.92 13.47
CA GLU A 38 -0.02 -8.17 14.65
C GLU A 38 1.06 -7.08 14.67
N ARG A 39 1.06 -6.22 15.72
CA ARG A 39 2.07 -5.16 15.97
C ARG A 39 1.89 -3.84 15.22
N VAL A 40 0.70 -3.26 15.29
CA VAL A 40 0.49 -1.83 15.03
C VAL A 40 1.30 -1.02 16.04
N ARG A 41 2.40 -0.43 15.59
CA ARG A 41 3.21 0.49 16.40
C ARG A 41 2.42 1.77 16.67
N PHE A 42 2.17 2.06 17.94
CA PHE A 42 1.48 3.26 18.36
C PHE A 42 2.27 4.02 19.42
N ALA A 43 2.01 5.32 19.51
CA ALA A 43 2.51 6.18 20.57
C ALA A 43 1.36 6.82 21.36
N VAL A 44 1.65 7.22 22.59
CA VAL A 44 0.67 7.84 23.47
C VAL A 44 1.17 9.21 23.93
N TYR A 45 0.32 10.22 23.84
CA TYR A 45 0.50 11.49 24.52
C TYR A 45 -0.51 11.57 25.68
N ASP A 46 -0.04 11.31 26.90
CA ASP A 46 -0.86 11.37 28.12
C ASP A 46 -0.58 12.67 28.87
N GLU A 47 -1.49 13.64 28.76
CA GLU A 47 -1.35 14.94 29.42
C GLU A 47 -1.76 14.91 30.91
N GLU A 48 -2.55 13.92 31.34
CA GLU A 48 -3.08 13.84 32.70
C GLU A 48 -2.24 12.91 33.60
N CYS A 49 -1.59 11.89 33.02
CA CYS A 49 -0.77 10.90 33.72
C CYS A 49 -1.50 10.17 34.88
N SER A 50 -2.81 9.99 34.74
CA SER A 50 -3.71 9.43 35.75
C SER A 50 -3.70 7.89 35.82
N TYR A 51 -4.34 7.32 36.84
CA TYR A 51 -4.60 5.88 36.90
C TYR A 51 -5.54 5.41 35.77
N VAL A 52 -6.57 6.19 35.45
CA VAL A 52 -7.59 5.83 34.44
C VAL A 52 -7.00 5.86 33.04
N SER A 53 -6.17 6.87 32.72
CA SER A 53 -5.44 6.95 31.46
C SER A 53 -4.48 5.76 31.32
N ARG A 54 -3.78 5.38 32.38
CA ARG A 54 -2.93 4.18 32.41
C ARG A 54 -3.71 2.87 32.23
N ASP A 55 -4.88 2.73 32.83
CA ASP A 55 -5.74 1.55 32.61
C ASP A 55 -6.13 1.44 31.13
N LEU A 56 -6.57 2.54 30.52
CA LEU A 56 -6.89 2.57 29.09
C LEU A 56 -5.67 2.21 28.24
N ILE A 57 -4.52 2.85 28.47
CA ILE A 57 -3.28 2.54 27.74
C ILE A 57 -2.90 1.06 27.91
N SER A 58 -3.09 0.49 29.10
CA SER A 58 -2.75 -0.91 29.38
C SER A 58 -3.57 -1.89 28.54
N ARG A 59 -4.85 -1.59 28.28
CA ARG A 59 -5.73 -2.39 27.41
C ARG A 59 -5.26 -2.37 25.96
N PHE A 60 -4.76 -1.22 25.48
CA PHE A 60 -4.16 -1.14 24.15
C PHE A 60 -2.85 -1.91 24.11
N SER A 61 -1.92 -1.69 25.04
CA SER A 61 -0.64 -2.41 25.06
C SER A 61 -0.75 -3.90 25.35
N GLY A 62 -1.84 -4.35 25.99
CA GLY A 62 -2.13 -5.75 26.26
C GLY A 62 -2.82 -6.48 25.10
N SER A 63 -3.29 -5.75 24.09
CA SER A 63 -3.84 -6.33 22.86
C SER A 63 -2.71 -6.84 21.95
N PRO A 64 -2.83 -8.02 21.34
CA PRO A 64 -1.83 -8.51 20.38
C PRO A 64 -1.70 -7.61 19.14
N THR A 65 -2.71 -6.79 18.87
CA THR A 65 -2.75 -5.87 17.73
C THR A 65 -1.83 -4.67 17.90
N PHE A 66 -1.60 -4.19 19.13
CA PHE A 66 -0.94 -2.90 19.36
C PHE A 66 0.38 -3.05 20.12
N GLN A 67 1.40 -2.33 19.66
CA GLN A 67 2.70 -2.26 20.32
C GLN A 67 3.03 -0.81 20.66
N LEU A 68 3.12 -0.51 21.97
CA LEU A 68 3.52 0.81 22.44
C LEU A 68 5.02 1.00 22.18
N VAL A 69 5.38 1.94 21.31
CA VAL A 69 6.80 2.20 20.96
C VAL A 69 7.35 3.49 21.53
N SER A 70 6.49 4.45 21.89
CA SER A 70 6.92 5.74 22.42
C SER A 70 5.84 6.41 23.26
N GLN A 71 6.27 7.16 24.27
CA GLN A 71 5.44 8.10 25.00
C GLN A 71 5.86 9.52 24.62
N ILE A 72 4.90 10.27 24.10
CA ILE A 72 5.06 11.64 23.66
C ILE A 72 4.91 12.56 24.87
N THR A 73 5.78 13.56 24.94
CA THR A 73 5.76 14.55 26.04
C THR A 73 5.40 15.95 25.54
N ARG A 74 5.52 16.20 24.24
CA ARG A 74 5.26 17.50 23.61
C ARG A 74 4.58 17.31 22.26
N ASP A 75 3.63 18.19 21.93
CA ASP A 75 2.86 18.14 20.68
C ASP A 75 3.76 18.13 19.43
N GLU A 76 4.92 18.80 19.47
CA GLU A 76 5.91 18.86 18.37
C GLU A 76 6.47 17.48 17.98
N GLN A 77 6.44 16.50 18.89
CA GLN A 77 6.94 15.14 18.63
C GLN A 77 5.95 14.30 17.83
N ILE A 78 4.68 14.72 17.73
CA ILE A 78 3.62 13.97 17.04
C ILE A 78 3.93 13.84 15.54
N ALA A 79 4.25 14.96 14.88
CA ALA A 79 4.41 14.96 13.42
C ALA A 79 5.59 14.12 12.92
N PRO A 80 6.82 14.25 13.49
CA PRO A 80 7.93 13.42 13.07
C PRO A 80 7.68 11.92 13.21
N LEU A 81 6.92 11.49 14.21
CA LEU A 81 6.62 10.07 14.45
C LEU A 81 5.72 9.48 13.34
N ILE A 82 4.74 10.24 12.87
CA ILE A 82 3.85 9.83 11.77
C ILE A 82 4.57 9.94 10.42
N ASP A 83 5.22 11.07 10.16
CA ASP A 83 5.84 11.34 8.86
C ASP A 83 6.93 10.33 8.53
N ASN A 84 7.79 10.01 9.53
CA ASN A 84 8.84 9.00 9.41
C ASN A 84 8.33 7.54 9.46
N LYS A 85 7.01 7.30 9.45
CA LYS A 85 6.41 5.96 9.54
C LYS A 85 6.88 5.18 10.79
N SER A 86 7.23 5.88 11.86
CA SER A 86 7.69 5.26 13.11
C SER A 86 6.52 4.67 13.89
N VAL A 87 5.37 5.35 13.83
CA VAL A 87 4.08 4.89 14.35
C VAL A 87 3.01 5.04 13.30
N LEU A 88 2.00 4.17 13.33
CA LEU A 88 0.82 4.28 12.50
C LEU A 88 -0.27 5.11 13.20
N LEU A 89 -0.29 5.07 14.53
CA LEU A 89 -1.34 5.66 15.36
C LEU A 89 -0.74 6.38 16.56
N ILE A 90 -1.29 7.54 16.87
CA ILE A 90 -1.01 8.32 18.08
C ILE A 90 -2.30 8.51 18.84
N MET A 91 -2.31 8.11 20.11
CA MET A 91 -3.41 8.35 21.03
C MET A 91 -3.09 9.54 21.91
N ARG A 92 -3.95 10.56 21.90
CA ARG A 92 -3.82 11.73 22.76
C ARG A 92 -4.93 11.74 23.81
N ILE A 93 -4.52 11.72 25.07
CA ILE A 93 -5.38 11.76 26.25
C ILE A 93 -5.26 13.14 26.87
N GLY A 94 -6.36 13.89 26.89
CA GLY A 94 -6.37 15.26 27.39
C GLY A 94 -6.25 15.36 28.92
N PRO A 95 -5.92 16.56 29.45
CA PRO A 95 -5.57 16.77 30.87
C PRO A 95 -6.74 16.65 31.86
N ARG A 96 -7.96 16.41 31.36
CA ARG A 96 -9.20 16.30 32.16
C ARG A 96 -9.90 14.95 31.98
N PHE A 97 -9.23 14.01 31.31
CA PHE A 97 -9.85 12.77 30.85
C PHE A 97 -10.54 12.01 31.99
N SER A 98 -9.83 11.77 33.09
CA SER A 98 -10.34 11.03 34.25
C SER A 98 -11.46 11.76 34.97
N ARG A 99 -11.30 13.07 35.15
CA ARG A 99 -12.31 13.90 35.82
C ARG A 99 -13.62 13.93 35.05
N ASP A 100 -13.54 14.09 33.73
CA ASP A 100 -14.74 14.13 32.89
C ASP A 100 -15.41 12.75 32.85
N LEU A 101 -14.62 11.66 32.80
CA LEU A 101 -15.11 10.27 32.88
C LEU A 101 -15.87 9.97 34.20
N LEU A 102 -15.32 10.42 35.34
CA LEU A 102 -15.93 10.25 36.66
C LEU A 102 -17.20 11.07 36.88
N THR A 103 -17.28 12.24 36.23
CA THR A 103 -18.46 13.13 36.34
C THR A 103 -19.55 12.79 35.33
N GLY A 104 -19.40 11.68 34.59
CA GLY A 104 -20.34 11.25 33.55
C GLY A 104 -20.41 12.21 32.35
N ARG A 105 -19.44 13.14 32.24
CA ARG A 105 -19.32 14.03 31.09
C ARG A 105 -18.60 13.28 29.98
N GLY A 106 -19.14 13.34 28.76
CA GLY A 106 -18.49 12.78 27.59
C GLY A 106 -17.06 13.33 27.45
N THR A 107 -16.05 12.47 27.51
CA THR A 107 -14.64 12.82 27.34
C THR A 107 -14.16 12.45 25.95
N ASN A 108 -13.29 13.27 25.37
CA ASN A 108 -12.83 13.09 24.00
C ASN A 108 -11.45 12.46 24.00
N LEU A 109 -11.37 11.19 23.61
CA LEU A 109 -10.11 10.53 23.29
C LEU A 109 -9.75 10.86 21.85
N GLN A 110 -8.65 11.58 21.63
CA GLN A 110 -8.21 11.90 20.28
C GLN A 110 -7.28 10.80 19.76
N VAL A 111 -7.59 10.29 18.56
CA VAL A 111 -6.74 9.33 17.87
C VAL A 111 -6.32 9.94 16.53
N ILE A 112 -5.01 10.08 16.38
CA ILE A 112 -4.37 10.57 15.16
C ILE A 112 -3.81 9.37 14.42
N ILE A 113 -4.23 9.17 13.18
CA ILE A 113 -3.80 8.01 12.37
C ILE A 113 -3.19 8.42 11.04
N ASP A 114 -2.20 7.66 10.60
CA ASP A 114 -1.63 7.77 9.26
C ASP A 114 -2.62 7.24 8.20
N GLY A 115 -3.25 8.17 7.50
CA GLY A 115 -4.21 7.87 6.43
C GLY A 115 -3.61 7.56 5.06
N ARG A 116 -2.28 7.39 4.92
CA ARG A 116 -1.65 7.07 3.62
C ARG A 116 -2.14 5.74 3.03
N ASN A 117 -2.40 4.75 3.89
CA ASN A 117 -3.11 3.53 3.53
C ASN A 117 -4.48 3.52 4.21
N SER A 118 -5.50 3.99 3.49
CA SER A 118 -6.86 4.14 4.03
C SER A 118 -7.44 2.82 4.54
N ASN A 119 -7.15 1.69 3.87
CA ASN A 119 -7.67 0.39 4.26
C ASN A 119 -7.08 -0.07 5.60
N THR A 120 -5.75 0.02 5.75
CA THR A 120 -5.09 -0.29 7.02
C THR A 120 -5.55 0.66 8.13
N ALA A 121 -5.67 1.95 7.84
CA ALA A 121 -6.15 2.93 8.81
C ALA A 121 -7.58 2.60 9.30
N LEU A 122 -8.49 2.22 8.41
CA LEU A 122 -9.86 1.86 8.77
C LEU A 122 -9.91 0.61 9.66
N ILE A 123 -9.12 -0.42 9.34
CA ILE A 123 -9.04 -1.64 10.17
C ILE A 123 -8.54 -1.30 11.57
N VAL A 124 -7.47 -0.51 11.69
CA VAL A 124 -6.91 -0.09 12.98
C VAL A 124 -7.90 0.73 13.80
N LEU A 125 -8.65 1.63 13.16
CA LEU A 125 -9.68 2.40 13.84
C LEU A 125 -10.82 1.52 14.37
N ASN A 126 -11.16 0.43 13.68
CA ASN A 126 -12.14 -0.54 14.20
C ASN A 126 -11.62 -1.23 15.47
N TYR A 127 -10.35 -1.63 15.50
CA TYR A 127 -9.75 -2.18 16.73
C TYR A 127 -9.74 -1.17 17.88
N VAL A 128 -9.39 0.10 17.61
CA VAL A 128 -9.47 1.17 18.62
C VAL A 128 -10.89 1.33 19.15
N ARG A 129 -11.90 1.32 18.28
CA ARG A 129 -13.32 1.40 18.67
C ARG A 129 -13.73 0.22 19.54
N THR A 130 -13.32 -1.00 19.21
CA THR A 130 -13.60 -2.19 20.01
C THR A 130 -13.01 -2.05 21.41
N ILE A 131 -11.71 -1.75 21.53
CA ILE A 131 -11.06 -1.60 22.84
C ILE A 131 -11.70 -0.48 23.67
N LEU A 132 -12.06 0.64 23.04
CA LEU A 132 -12.74 1.74 23.73
C LEU A 132 -14.16 1.37 24.18
N THR A 133 -14.87 0.58 23.38
CA THR A 133 -16.22 0.08 23.72
C THR A 133 -16.13 -0.85 24.93
N ASP A 134 -15.15 -1.75 24.95
CA ASP A 134 -14.90 -2.66 26.08
C ASP A 134 -14.51 -1.88 27.35
N PHE A 135 -13.65 -0.86 27.21
CA PHE A 135 -13.31 0.05 28.31
C PHE A 135 -14.56 0.76 28.87
N ASN A 136 -15.41 1.30 28.00
CA ASN A 136 -16.64 1.97 28.41
C ASN A 136 -17.61 1.01 29.12
N MET A 137 -17.77 -0.22 28.63
CA MET A 137 -18.64 -1.23 29.26
C MET A 137 -18.14 -1.59 30.67
N ASP A 138 -16.84 -1.84 30.83
CA ASP A 138 -16.24 -2.10 32.14
C ASP A 138 -16.37 -0.90 33.08
N TRP A 139 -16.19 0.30 32.56
CA TRP A 139 -16.30 1.54 33.34
C TRP A 139 -17.72 1.74 33.87
N ILE A 140 -18.72 1.55 33.02
CA ILE A 140 -20.15 1.58 33.37
C ILE A 140 -20.45 0.57 34.47
N ALA A 141 -19.98 -0.68 34.31
CA ALA A 141 -20.22 -1.75 35.28
C ALA A 141 -19.61 -1.45 36.66
N ARG A 142 -18.43 -0.80 36.71
CA ARG A 142 -17.75 -0.46 37.98
C ARG A 142 -18.32 0.77 38.68
N HIS A 143 -18.90 1.72 37.95
CA HIS A 143 -19.33 3.02 38.49
C HIS A 143 -20.85 3.25 38.45
N ASN A 144 -21.62 2.27 37.96
CA ASN A 144 -23.08 2.28 37.89
C ASN A 144 -23.63 3.54 37.17
N LEU A 145 -22.97 3.96 36.09
CA LEU A 145 -23.30 5.14 35.30
C LEU A 145 -24.26 4.79 34.14
N PRO A 146 -25.20 5.67 33.76
CA PRO A 146 -26.23 5.36 32.76
C PRO A 146 -25.78 5.41 31.29
N ASN A 147 -24.63 6.02 30.96
CA ASN A 147 -24.16 6.17 29.58
C ASN A 147 -22.63 6.02 29.45
N PRO A 148 -22.11 5.61 28.27
CA PRO A 148 -20.68 5.50 28.02
C PRO A 148 -20.01 6.89 28.08
N PRO A 149 -19.00 7.09 28.94
CA PRO A 149 -18.44 8.41 29.14
C PRO A 149 -17.28 8.74 28.18
N ALA A 150 -16.65 7.79 27.49
CA ALA A 150 -15.58 8.11 26.52
C ALA A 150 -16.07 8.09 25.06
N ASN A 151 -15.88 9.22 24.37
CA ASN A 151 -16.14 9.39 22.94
C ASN A 151 -14.82 9.40 22.16
N LEU A 152 -14.79 8.63 21.06
CA LEU A 152 -13.63 8.58 20.16
C LEU A 152 -13.68 9.72 19.14
N HIS A 153 -12.69 10.60 19.18
CA HIS A 153 -12.48 11.63 18.16
C HIS A 153 -11.31 11.22 17.25
N ILE A 154 -11.65 10.86 16.01
CA ILE A 154 -10.68 10.39 15.02
C ILE A 154 -10.21 11.57 14.18
N ARG A 155 -8.90 11.66 13.96
CA ARG A 155 -8.28 12.61 13.03
C ARG A 155 -7.28 11.87 12.14
N SER A 156 -7.49 11.90 10.83
CA SER A 156 -6.54 11.37 9.84
C SER A 156 -5.75 12.52 9.22
N TRP A 157 -4.42 12.40 9.10
CA TRP A 157 -3.57 13.50 8.61
C TRP A 157 -3.33 13.48 7.09
N TYR A 158 -3.35 12.31 6.47
CA TYR A 158 -3.12 12.18 5.02
C TYR A 158 -4.39 12.04 4.21
N ASN A 159 -5.48 11.52 4.79
CA ASN A 159 -6.77 11.34 4.13
C ASN A 159 -7.89 11.49 5.15
N GLU A 160 -8.40 12.72 5.31
CA GLU A 160 -9.36 13.06 6.37
C GLU A 160 -10.65 12.23 6.30
N ASN A 161 -11.10 11.90 5.08
CA ASN A 161 -12.29 11.08 4.83
C ASN A 161 -11.99 9.57 4.76
N LEU A 162 -10.72 9.17 4.84
CA LEU A 162 -10.27 7.78 4.68
C LEU A 162 -10.80 7.11 3.42
N GLU A 163 -10.93 7.86 2.32
CA GLU A 163 -11.36 7.30 1.04
C GLU A 163 -10.32 6.31 0.50
N SER A 164 -10.71 5.06 0.28
CA SER A 164 -9.83 4.03 -0.27
C SER A 164 -9.29 4.37 -1.67
N ARG A 165 -9.98 5.25 -2.41
CA ARG A 165 -9.57 5.71 -3.75
C ARG A 165 -8.18 6.36 -3.75
N TRP A 166 -7.83 7.10 -2.69
CA TRP A 166 -6.53 7.78 -2.58
C TRP A 166 -5.35 6.80 -2.49
N PHE A 167 -5.61 5.55 -2.07
CA PHE A 167 -4.61 4.49 -2.04
C PHE A 167 -4.67 3.59 -3.29
N ILE A 168 -5.88 3.23 -3.74
CA ILE A 168 -6.07 2.26 -4.82
C ILE A 168 -5.71 2.85 -6.19
N VAL A 169 -6.13 4.08 -6.49
CA VAL A 169 -5.96 4.66 -7.83
C VAL A 169 -4.48 4.81 -8.22
N PRO A 170 -3.57 5.34 -7.35
CA PRO A 170 -2.14 5.33 -7.63
C PRO A 170 -1.57 3.94 -7.92
N GLY A 171 -2.01 2.91 -7.18
CA GLY A 171 -1.60 1.53 -7.42
C GLY A 171 -2.05 1.00 -8.77
N ILE A 172 -3.28 1.31 -9.18
CA ILE A 172 -3.81 0.96 -10.50
C ILE A 172 -3.00 1.63 -11.62
N VAL A 173 -2.58 2.90 -11.46
CA VAL A 173 -1.72 3.57 -12.46
C VAL A 173 -0.48 2.74 -12.75
N GLY A 174 0.26 2.35 -11.71
CA GLY A 174 1.48 1.56 -11.88
C GLY A 174 1.22 0.21 -12.55
N ILE A 175 0.12 -0.47 -12.19
CA ILE A 175 -0.27 -1.75 -12.80
C ILE A 175 -0.67 -1.59 -14.27
N LEU A 176 -1.49 -0.59 -14.60
CA LEU A 176 -1.91 -0.33 -15.98
C LEU A 176 -0.71 -0.01 -16.86
N THR A 177 0.15 0.90 -16.41
CA THR A 177 1.38 1.25 -17.13
C THR A 177 2.27 0.03 -17.34
N LEU A 178 2.40 -0.87 -16.35
CA LEU A 178 3.14 -2.12 -16.50
C LEU A 178 2.53 -3.03 -17.57
N VAL A 179 1.22 -3.27 -17.49
CA VAL A 179 0.50 -4.16 -18.42
C VAL A 179 0.59 -3.63 -19.84
N VAL A 180 0.33 -2.33 -20.04
CA VAL A 180 0.39 -1.71 -21.37
C VAL A 180 1.81 -1.74 -21.93
N THR A 181 2.81 -1.38 -21.13
CA THR A 181 4.22 -1.43 -21.55
C THR A 181 4.64 -2.84 -21.96
N MET A 182 4.20 -3.85 -21.19
CA MET A 182 4.49 -5.25 -21.49
C MET A 182 3.80 -5.69 -22.79
N VAL A 183 2.53 -5.33 -23.00
CA VAL A 183 1.78 -5.64 -24.23
C VAL A 183 2.43 -4.99 -25.44
N VAL A 184 2.79 -3.70 -25.36
CA VAL A 184 3.46 -2.96 -26.44
C VAL A 184 4.80 -3.63 -26.79
N THR A 185 5.59 -3.99 -25.78
CA THR A 185 6.88 -4.64 -25.99
C THR A 185 6.70 -6.02 -26.65
N ALA A 186 5.76 -6.84 -26.16
CA ALA A 186 5.48 -8.15 -26.71
C ALA A 186 4.99 -8.08 -28.17
N LEU A 187 4.10 -7.13 -28.49
CA LEU A 187 3.60 -6.93 -29.85
C LEU A 187 4.69 -6.45 -30.81
N SER A 188 5.61 -5.59 -30.36
CA SER A 188 6.77 -5.18 -31.15
C SER A 188 7.58 -6.40 -31.59
N VAL A 189 7.86 -7.30 -30.65
CA VAL A 189 8.67 -8.51 -30.87
C VAL A 189 7.95 -9.52 -31.75
N ALA A 190 6.65 -9.73 -31.53
CA ALA A 190 5.84 -10.62 -32.35
C ALA A 190 5.83 -10.15 -33.82
N ARG A 191 5.63 -8.85 -34.06
CA ARG A 191 5.66 -8.27 -35.41
C ARG A 191 7.02 -8.43 -36.09
N GLU A 192 8.11 -8.23 -35.37
CA GLU A 192 9.45 -8.40 -35.93
C GLU A 192 9.75 -9.84 -36.37
N ARG A 193 9.20 -10.82 -35.66
CA ARG A 193 9.28 -12.24 -36.05
C ARG A 193 8.42 -12.56 -37.25
N GLU A 194 7.17 -12.08 -37.26
CA GLU A 194 6.26 -12.28 -38.40
C GLU A 194 6.79 -11.65 -39.70
N GLN A 195 7.50 -10.52 -39.60
CA GLN A 195 8.06 -9.81 -40.75
C GLN A 195 9.42 -10.38 -41.22
N GLY A 196 10.00 -11.36 -40.54
CA GLY A 196 11.32 -11.93 -40.90
C GLY A 196 12.50 -10.96 -40.72
N THR A 197 12.25 -9.77 -40.18
CA THR A 197 13.27 -8.73 -39.90
C THR A 197 14.32 -9.16 -38.89
N PHE A 198 14.03 -10.18 -38.08
CA PHE A 198 14.98 -10.74 -37.11
C PHE A 198 16.26 -11.26 -37.79
N ASP A 199 16.11 -11.94 -38.93
CA ASP A 199 17.25 -12.50 -39.69
C ASP A 199 18.04 -11.42 -40.42
N GLN A 200 17.39 -10.33 -40.85
CA GLN A 200 18.06 -9.18 -41.46
C GLN A 200 18.84 -8.33 -40.44
N LEU A 201 18.34 -8.21 -39.20
CA LEU A 201 19.01 -7.46 -38.13
C LEU A 201 20.33 -8.12 -37.69
N LEU A 202 20.45 -9.45 -37.78
CA LEU A 202 21.68 -10.19 -37.49
C LEU A 202 22.84 -9.87 -38.46
N VAL A 203 22.52 -9.35 -39.65
CA VAL A 203 23.50 -9.02 -40.70
C VAL A 203 23.78 -7.51 -40.78
N THR A 204 23.05 -6.68 -40.03
CA THR A 204 23.28 -5.24 -39.97
C THR A 204 24.43 -4.88 -39.02
N PRO A 205 25.30 -3.91 -39.36
CA PRO A 205 26.42 -3.48 -38.52
C PRO A 205 25.95 -2.55 -37.39
N LEU A 206 24.91 -2.94 -36.65
CA LEU A 206 24.36 -2.18 -35.53
C LEU A 206 24.83 -2.78 -34.20
N ARG A 207 25.10 -1.94 -33.21
CA ARG A 207 25.48 -2.43 -31.88
C ARG A 207 24.24 -2.96 -31.15
N PRO A 208 24.34 -4.05 -30.36
CA PRO A 208 23.21 -4.59 -29.61
C PRO A 208 22.49 -3.56 -28.73
N PHE A 209 23.24 -2.61 -28.14
CA PHE A 209 22.69 -1.53 -27.32
C PHE A 209 21.85 -0.52 -28.11
N GLU A 210 22.26 -0.17 -29.34
CA GLU A 210 21.52 0.74 -30.21
C GLU A 210 20.18 0.13 -30.64
N LEU A 211 20.18 -1.18 -30.89
CA LEU A 211 19.00 -1.96 -31.25
C LEU A 211 18.02 -2.07 -30.06
N LEU A 212 18.53 -2.28 -28.85
CA LEU A 212 17.71 -2.29 -27.62
C LEU A 212 17.10 -0.91 -27.34
N LEU A 213 17.87 0.17 -27.49
CA LEU A 213 17.38 1.54 -27.32
C LEU A 213 16.28 1.89 -28.34
N GLY A 214 16.47 1.52 -29.60
CA GLY A 214 15.49 1.75 -30.66
C GLY A 214 14.15 1.04 -30.39
N LYS A 215 14.17 -0.14 -29.76
CA LYS A 215 12.97 -0.88 -29.34
C LYS A 215 12.35 -0.37 -28.05
N ALA A 216 13.18 0.09 -27.11
CA ALA A 216 12.72 0.62 -25.83
C ALA A 216 12.00 1.97 -25.98
N LEU A 217 12.46 2.82 -26.91
CA LEU A 217 11.97 4.18 -27.12
C LEU A 217 10.45 4.28 -27.36
N PRO A 218 9.84 3.50 -28.28
CA PRO A 218 8.39 3.54 -28.50
C PRO A 218 7.59 3.17 -27.26
N GLY A 219 7.97 2.08 -26.58
CA GLY A 219 7.31 1.65 -25.34
C GLY A 219 7.44 2.68 -24.22
N PHE A 220 8.60 3.31 -24.11
CA PHE A 220 8.87 4.35 -23.13
C PHE A 220 8.01 5.61 -23.36
N ILE A 221 7.91 6.09 -24.59
CA ILE A 221 7.09 7.26 -24.94
C ILE A 221 5.60 6.98 -24.65
N ILE A 222 5.12 5.80 -25.06
CA ILE A 222 3.73 5.39 -24.80
C ILE A 222 3.47 5.28 -23.29
N GLY A 223 4.37 4.65 -22.55
CA GLY A 223 4.24 4.48 -21.10
C GLY A 223 4.21 5.81 -20.34
N ILE A 224 5.05 6.79 -20.70
CA ILE A 224 5.02 8.13 -20.10
C ILE A 224 3.73 8.87 -20.45
N ALA A 225 3.30 8.82 -21.72
CA ALA A 225 2.10 9.50 -22.17
C ALA A 225 0.84 8.94 -21.47
N GLU A 226 0.73 7.62 -21.38
CA GLU A 226 -0.35 6.92 -20.70
C GLU A 226 -0.35 7.22 -19.20
N ALA A 227 0.79 7.06 -18.52
CA ALA A 227 0.89 7.34 -17.09
C ALA A 227 0.53 8.80 -16.77
N THR A 228 0.96 9.75 -17.62
CA THR A 228 0.58 11.16 -17.49
C THR A 228 -0.93 11.35 -17.64
N LEU A 229 -1.55 10.72 -18.65
CA LEU A 229 -3.00 10.78 -18.84
C LEU A 229 -3.76 10.24 -17.62
N ILE A 230 -3.32 9.10 -17.07
CA ILE A 230 -3.96 8.52 -15.89
C ILE A 230 -3.78 9.41 -14.66
N ILE A 231 -2.59 10.01 -14.46
CA ILE A 231 -2.35 10.97 -13.37
C ILE A 231 -3.28 12.18 -13.50
N VAL A 232 -3.44 12.72 -14.71
CA VAL A 232 -4.37 13.82 -14.97
C VAL A 232 -5.80 13.42 -14.60
N ILE A 233 -6.27 12.24 -15.03
CA ILE A 233 -7.60 11.74 -14.67
C ILE A 233 -7.72 11.55 -13.14
N ALA A 234 -6.69 11.01 -12.46
CA ALA A 234 -6.69 10.82 -11.02
C ALA A 234 -6.84 12.15 -10.25
N ILE A 235 -6.22 13.23 -10.72
CA ILE A 235 -6.30 14.54 -10.09
C ILE A 235 -7.62 15.24 -10.41
N PHE A 236 -8.03 15.29 -11.69
CA PHE A 236 -9.14 16.13 -12.13
C PHE A 236 -10.51 15.44 -12.10
N TRP A 237 -10.56 14.10 -12.22
CA TRP A 237 -11.81 13.34 -12.21
C TRP A 237 -12.10 12.73 -10.85
N PHE A 238 -11.06 12.29 -10.14
CA PHE A 238 -11.19 11.63 -8.84
C PHE A 238 -10.79 12.52 -7.67
N ASP A 239 -10.44 13.79 -7.92
CA ASP A 239 -10.06 14.78 -6.90
C ASP A 239 -8.97 14.29 -5.93
N ILE A 240 -8.04 13.45 -6.41
CA ILE A 240 -6.97 12.90 -5.57
C ILE A 240 -5.88 13.96 -5.43
N PRO A 241 -5.63 14.48 -4.21
CA PRO A 241 -4.64 15.53 -4.02
C PRO A 241 -3.24 14.97 -4.14
N LEU A 242 -2.44 15.58 -5.02
CA LEU A 242 -1.04 15.19 -5.23
C LEU A 242 -0.16 15.86 -4.16
N ARG A 243 -0.12 15.26 -2.97
CA ARG A 243 0.67 15.73 -1.82
C ARG A 243 2.13 15.27 -1.94
N GLY A 244 2.90 15.90 -2.83
CA GLY A 244 4.31 15.56 -3.05
C GLY A 244 4.96 16.35 -4.19
N ASN A 245 6.20 16.00 -4.51
CA ASN A 245 6.92 16.61 -5.63
C ASN A 245 6.65 15.85 -6.94
N LEU A 246 6.04 16.53 -7.91
CA LEU A 246 5.78 16.00 -9.26
C LEU A 246 7.04 15.49 -9.96
N LEU A 247 8.17 16.18 -9.79
CA LEU A 247 9.44 15.75 -10.39
C LEU A 247 9.89 14.40 -9.82
N ALA A 248 9.77 14.21 -8.50
CA ALA A 248 10.12 12.94 -7.86
C ALA A 248 9.23 11.80 -8.35
N LEU A 249 7.93 12.07 -8.57
CA LEU A 249 6.99 11.12 -9.18
C LEU A 249 7.44 10.71 -10.59
N TYR A 250 7.76 11.67 -11.45
CA TYR A 250 8.21 11.39 -12.82
C TYR A 250 9.56 10.67 -12.87
N ILE A 251 10.51 10.99 -11.99
CA ILE A 251 11.77 10.26 -11.88
C ILE A 251 11.50 8.79 -11.52
N GLY A 252 10.65 8.55 -10.51
CA GLY A 252 10.25 7.19 -10.13
C GLY A 252 9.55 6.44 -11.27
N LEU A 253 8.65 7.12 -11.98
CA LEU A 253 7.94 6.58 -13.14
C LEU A 253 8.91 6.20 -14.28
N ILE A 254 9.88 7.05 -14.59
CA ILE A 254 10.90 6.79 -15.61
C ILE A 254 11.73 5.57 -15.23
N MET A 255 12.19 5.47 -13.97
CA MET A 255 12.95 4.31 -13.49
C MET A 255 12.11 3.03 -13.55
N PHE A 256 10.83 3.12 -13.17
CA PHE A 256 9.89 2.01 -13.24
C PHE A 256 9.68 1.52 -14.67
N LEU A 257 9.41 2.45 -15.61
CA LEU A 257 9.25 2.14 -17.03
C LEU A 257 10.51 1.51 -17.61
N LEU A 258 11.69 2.06 -17.30
CA LEU A 258 12.95 1.51 -17.79
C LEU A 258 13.18 0.08 -17.30
N SER A 259 12.84 -0.19 -16.03
CA SER A 259 12.90 -1.54 -15.47
C SER A 259 11.89 -2.49 -16.13
N ALA A 260 10.64 -2.07 -16.30
CA ALA A 260 9.59 -2.87 -16.91
C ALA A 260 9.90 -3.21 -18.37
N ILE A 261 10.37 -2.23 -19.15
CA ILE A 261 10.82 -2.43 -20.54
C ILE A 261 12.03 -3.36 -20.56
N GLY A 262 13.01 -3.18 -19.67
CA GLY A 262 14.16 -4.07 -19.56
C GLY A 262 13.77 -5.53 -19.32
N VAL A 263 12.82 -5.78 -18.41
CA VAL A 263 12.26 -7.12 -18.17
C VAL A 263 11.55 -7.65 -19.43
N GLY A 264 10.72 -6.83 -20.07
CA GLY A 264 10.02 -7.21 -21.30
C GLY A 264 10.98 -7.59 -22.44
N LEU A 265 12.05 -6.82 -22.62
CA LEU A 265 13.10 -7.09 -23.60
C LEU A 265 13.89 -8.36 -23.25
N MET A 266 14.21 -8.61 -21.98
CA MET A 266 14.92 -9.83 -21.54
C MET A 266 14.08 -11.09 -21.79
N ILE A 267 12.76 -11.02 -21.57
CA ILE A 267 11.85 -12.13 -21.89
C ILE A 267 11.82 -12.34 -23.40
N SER A 268 11.71 -11.25 -24.17
CA SER A 268 11.74 -11.29 -25.63
C SER A 268 13.02 -11.88 -26.22
N SER A 269 14.19 -11.64 -25.62
CA SER A 269 15.47 -12.16 -26.14
C SER A 269 15.64 -13.66 -25.92
N ASN A 270 14.91 -14.23 -24.95
CA ASN A 270 14.95 -15.66 -24.64
C ASN A 270 13.85 -16.47 -25.35
N LEU A 271 12.85 -15.80 -25.93
CA LEU A 271 11.86 -16.38 -26.83
C LEU A 271 12.43 -16.48 -28.22
#